data_AF-A0A916Y702-F1
#
_entry.id   AF-A0A916Y702-F1
#
_cell.length_a   1.000
_cell.length_b   1.000
_cell.length_c   1.000
_cell.angle_alpha   90.00
_cell.angle_beta   90.00
_cell.angle_gamma   90.00
#
_symmetry.space_group_name_H-M   'P 1'
#
loop_
_entity.id
_entity.type
_entity.pdbx_description
1 polymer ?
#
loop_
_entity_poly.entity_id
_entity_poly.type
_entity_poly.pdbx_seq_one_letter_code
_entity_poly.pdbx_strand_id
1 'polypeptide(L)'
;MAIKATVSMTNNLGRAGGQALSDLVDGMNLAAERGMALAVDRSPWDQGTLAGSHTVERAQSPEDGAAIVADTPYAARLHEHPEYNFSTDSNPQAQGKWVENAVVENRAELGDIIRKRVRRG
;
A
#
# COMPACT_ATOMS: atom_id res chain seq x y z
N MET A 1 5.91 -16.23 -4.86
CA MET A 1 5.95 -14.93 -5.57
C MET A 1 5.21 -13.92 -4.72
N ALA A 2 5.82 -12.78 -4.41
CA ALA A 2 5.22 -11.73 -3.60
C ALA A 2 4.43 -10.75 -4.47
N ILE A 3 3.35 -10.17 -3.93
CA ILE A 3 2.62 -9.07 -4.57
C ILE A 3 3.27 -7.74 -4.23
N LYS A 4 3.27 -6.78 -5.16
CA LYS A 4 3.78 -5.42 -4.94
C LYS A 4 2.80 -4.40 -5.50
N ALA A 5 2.40 -3.42 -4.70
CA ALA A 5 1.65 -2.26 -5.17
C ALA A 5 2.40 -0.97 -4.82
N THR A 6 2.72 -0.16 -5.83
CA THR A 6 3.52 1.06 -5.67
C THR A 6 2.64 2.30 -5.51
N VAL A 7 2.93 3.10 -4.49
CA VAL A 7 2.36 4.43 -4.25
C VAL A 7 3.36 5.47 -4.76
N SER A 8 2.99 6.18 -5.84
CA SER A 8 3.78 7.28 -6.41
C SER A 8 2.88 8.48 -6.75
N MET A 9 3.44 9.69 -6.66
CA MET A 9 2.77 10.94 -7.04
C MET A 9 3.29 11.45 -8.38
N THR A 10 2.45 11.39 -9.40
CA THR A 10 2.71 12.01 -10.70
C THR A 10 2.43 13.52 -10.62
N ASN A 11 3.38 14.32 -10.14
CA ASN A 11 3.30 15.78 -10.33
C ASN A 11 4.63 16.29 -10.90
N ASN A 12 4.58 17.34 -11.72
CA ASN A 12 5.75 17.91 -12.39
C ASN A 12 6.75 18.48 -11.35
N LEU A 13 7.74 17.67 -10.98
CA LEU A 13 8.75 17.87 -9.93
C LEU A 13 9.80 18.97 -10.26
N GLY A 14 9.59 19.77 -11.30
CA GLY A 14 10.62 20.61 -11.90
C GLY A 14 11.18 21.77 -11.07
N ARG A 15 10.80 21.93 -9.79
CA ARG A 15 11.31 23.01 -8.92
C ARG A 15 11.10 22.84 -7.41
N ALA A 16 11.03 21.61 -6.89
CA ALA A 16 10.97 21.39 -5.44
C ALA A 16 12.40 21.41 -4.83
N GLY A 17 12.60 22.16 -3.74
CA GLY A 17 13.88 22.15 -3.00
C GLY A 17 14.14 20.80 -2.34
N GLY A 18 15.40 20.49 -1.98
CA GLY A 18 15.78 19.20 -1.41
C GLY A 18 14.99 18.77 -0.17
N GLN A 19 14.56 19.72 0.66
CA GLN A 19 13.67 19.46 1.81
C GLN A 19 12.27 19.01 1.38
N ALA A 20 11.68 19.66 0.37
CA ALA A 20 10.38 19.28 -0.16
C ALA A 20 10.39 17.88 -0.81
N LEU A 21 11.51 17.47 -1.42
CA LEU A 21 11.68 16.11 -1.93
C LEU A 21 11.77 15.08 -0.78
N SER A 22 12.49 15.39 0.29
CA SER A 22 12.56 14.54 1.49
C SER A 22 11.20 14.40 2.18
N ASP A 23 10.46 15.50 2.34
CA ASP A 23 9.11 15.47 2.92
C ASP A 23 8.13 14.70 2.03
N LEU A 24 8.30 14.75 0.70
CA LEU A 24 7.50 13.94 -0.22
C LEU A 24 7.79 12.44 -0.05
N VAL A 25 9.06 12.04 0.05
CA VAL A 25 9.46 10.64 0.33
C VAL A 25 8.88 10.16 1.66
N ASP A 26 8.99 10.96 2.71
CA ASP A 26 8.38 10.66 4.01
C ASP A 26 6.86 10.52 3.90
N GLY A 27 6.21 11.40 3.14
CA GLY A 27 4.77 11.37 2.90
C GLY A 27 4.35 10.10 2.19
N MET A 28 5.10 9.68 1.17
CA MET A 28 4.86 8.43 0.43
C MET A 28 5.01 7.20 1.32
N ASN A 29 6.03 7.19 2.20
CA ASN A 29 6.24 6.10 3.15
C ASN A 29 5.09 6.00 4.16
N LEU A 30 4.64 7.12 4.72
CA LEU A 30 3.48 7.14 5.63
C LEU A 30 2.19 6.72 4.93
N ALA A 31 1.99 7.14 3.67
CA ALA A 31 0.85 6.72 2.88
C ALA A 31 0.89 5.22 2.58
N ALA A 32 2.05 4.65 2.27
CA ALA A 32 2.21 3.21 2.07
C ALA A 32 1.97 2.42 3.36
N GLU A 33 2.44 2.90 4.52
CA GLU A 33 2.15 2.29 5.82
C GLU A 33 0.65 2.29 6.13
N ARG A 34 -0.03 3.42 5.84
CA ARG A 34 -1.48 3.50 5.97
C ARG A 34 -2.20 2.55 5.01
N GLY A 35 -1.78 2.52 3.75
CA GLY A 35 -2.32 1.63 2.73
C GLY A 35 -2.12 0.15 3.09
N MET A 36 -0.97 -0.21 3.66
CA MET A 36 -0.68 -1.55 4.16
C MET A 36 -1.66 -1.96 5.26
N ALA A 37 -1.91 -1.08 6.24
CA ALA A 37 -2.88 -1.38 7.30
C ALA A 37 -4.28 -1.66 6.73
N LEU A 38 -4.74 -0.83 5.79
CA LEU A 38 -6.02 -1.01 5.10
C LEU A 38 -6.07 -2.31 4.26
N ALA A 39 -4.93 -2.70 3.68
CA ALA A 39 -4.80 -3.95 2.94
C ALA A 39 -4.86 -5.16 3.88
N VAL A 40 -4.21 -5.11 5.04
CA VAL A 40 -4.27 -6.17 6.06
C VAL A 40 -5.70 -6.41 6.50
N ASP A 41 -6.47 -5.34 6.73
CA ASP A 41 -7.90 -5.41 7.13
C ASP A 41 -8.78 -6.13 6.10
N ARG A 42 -8.37 -6.16 4.82
CA ARG A 42 -9.10 -6.81 3.72
C ARG A 42 -8.50 -8.14 3.31
N SER A 43 -7.37 -8.52 3.90
CA SER A 43 -6.67 -9.75 3.54
C SER A 43 -7.36 -10.98 4.16
N PRO A 44 -7.34 -12.14 3.49
CA PRO A 44 -7.86 -13.38 4.07
C PRO A 44 -7.06 -13.80 5.32
N TRP A 45 -7.67 -13.69 6.51
CA TRP A 45 -6.99 -14.02 7.77
C TRP A 45 -6.97 -15.51 8.09
N ASP A 46 -7.87 -16.28 7.50
CA ASP A 46 -7.87 -17.75 7.60
C ASP A 46 -6.68 -18.41 6.87
N GLN A 47 -5.90 -17.63 6.12
CA GLN A 47 -4.80 -18.11 5.29
C GLN A 47 -3.46 -17.96 6.01
N GLY A 48 -3.21 -18.87 6.96
CA GLY A 48 -1.90 -19.05 7.59
C GLY A 48 -1.31 -17.76 8.18
N THR A 49 -0.15 -17.35 7.66
CA THR A 49 0.59 -16.16 8.12
C THR A 49 0.41 -14.95 7.21
N LEU A 50 -0.59 -14.95 6.31
CA LEU A 50 -0.78 -13.89 5.31
C LEU A 50 -0.88 -12.51 5.95
N ALA A 51 -1.77 -12.35 6.93
CA ALA A 51 -2.01 -11.06 7.59
C ALA A 51 -0.72 -10.46 8.16
N GLY A 52 0.12 -11.27 8.80
CA GLY A 52 1.40 -10.84 9.39
C GLY A 52 2.57 -10.71 8.40
N SER A 53 2.39 -11.10 7.13
CA SER A 53 3.45 -11.05 6.11
C SER A 53 3.50 -9.74 5.32
N HIS A 54 2.60 -8.80 5.60
CA HIS A 54 2.56 -7.51 4.92
C HIS A 54 3.69 -6.61 5.42
N THR A 55 4.42 -6.02 4.48
CA THR A 55 5.51 -5.08 4.75
C THR A 55 5.45 -3.91 3.77
N VAL A 56 6.12 -2.81 4.11
CA VAL A 56 6.29 -1.66 3.21
C VAL A 56 7.75 -1.57 2.81
N GLU A 57 8.00 -1.64 1.51
CA GLU A 57 9.26 -1.24 0.90
C GLU A 57 9.27 0.28 0.80
N ARG A 58 10.09 0.92 1.66
CA ARG A 58 10.14 2.38 1.75
C ARG A 58 10.81 3.00 0.53
N ALA A 59 10.22 4.09 0.06
CA ALA A 59 10.78 4.96 -0.97
C ALA A 59 12.12 5.53 -0.50
N GLN A 60 13.16 5.42 -1.33
CA GLN A 60 14.40 6.18 -1.17
C GLN A 60 14.40 7.48 -1.96
N SER A 61 13.57 7.53 -3.00
CA SER A 61 13.44 8.66 -3.91
C SER A 61 11.96 8.90 -4.25
N PRO A 62 11.57 10.14 -4.60
CA PRO A 62 10.25 10.47 -5.13
C PRO A 62 9.80 9.65 -6.35
N GLU A 63 10.78 9.22 -7.14
CA GLU A 63 10.62 8.53 -8.42
C GLU A 63 10.36 7.04 -8.24
N ASP A 64 11.00 6.40 -7.27
CA ASP A 64 10.77 4.98 -6.94
C ASP A 64 9.42 4.75 -6.25
N GLY A 65 8.99 5.71 -5.41
CA GLY A 65 7.79 5.57 -4.59
C GLY A 65 7.91 4.49 -3.52
N ALA A 66 6.86 4.31 -2.73
CA ALA A 66 6.82 3.30 -1.67
C ALA A 66 5.92 2.13 -2.09
N ALA A 67 6.29 0.89 -1.79
CA ALA A 67 5.53 -0.28 -2.20
C ALA A 67 5.00 -1.10 -1.01
N ILE A 68 3.76 -1.57 -1.11
CA ILE A 68 3.17 -2.53 -0.17
C ILE A 68 3.45 -3.94 -0.70
N VAL A 69 4.01 -4.80 0.14
CA VAL A 69 4.44 -6.16 -0.21
C VAL A 69 3.78 -7.17 0.72
N ALA A 70 3.26 -8.27 0.19
CA ALA A 70 2.89 -9.44 1.00
C ALA A 70 3.78 -10.63 0.64
N ASP A 71 4.60 -11.07 1.59
CA ASP A 71 5.67 -12.05 1.36
C ASP A 71 5.26 -13.46 1.78
N THR A 72 4.27 -14.04 1.09
CA THR A 72 3.98 -15.48 1.21
C THR A 72 3.90 -16.12 -0.17
N PRO A 73 4.27 -17.41 -0.31
CA PRO A 73 4.21 -18.12 -1.60
C PRO A 73 2.81 -18.13 -2.24
N TYR A 74 1.78 -18.08 -1.39
CA TYR A 74 0.37 -18.13 -1.78
C TYR A 74 -0.30 -16.76 -1.89
N ALA A 75 0.34 -15.66 -1.44
CA ALA A 75 -0.23 -14.30 -1.53
C ALA A 75 -0.60 -13.93 -2.97
N ALA A 76 0.31 -14.12 -3.92
CA ALA A 76 0.06 -13.77 -5.33
C ALA A 76 -1.15 -14.55 -5.90
N ARG A 77 -1.28 -15.84 -5.58
CA ARG A 77 -2.41 -16.64 -6.03
C ARG A 77 -3.72 -16.13 -5.43
N LEU A 78 -3.77 -15.90 -4.12
CA LEU A 78 -5.00 -15.40 -3.49
C LEU A 78 -5.34 -13.99 -3.98
N HIS A 79 -4.34 -13.16 -4.26
CA HIS A 79 -4.53 -11.79 -4.70
C HIS A 79 -5.10 -11.71 -6.12
N GLU A 80 -4.54 -12.46 -7.06
CA GLU A 80 -4.92 -12.41 -8.48
C GLU A 80 -6.17 -13.22 -8.83
N HIS A 81 -6.74 -13.95 -7.87
CA HIS A 81 -7.96 -14.74 -8.05
C HIS A 81 -9.12 -14.22 -7.18
N PRO A 82 -9.69 -13.03 -7.50
CA PRO A 82 -10.85 -12.48 -6.78
C PRO A 82 -12.12 -13.34 -6.91
N GLU A 83 -12.17 -14.27 -7.87
CA GLU A 83 -13.26 -15.23 -8.05
C GLU A 83 -13.33 -16.32 -6.97
N TYR A 84 -12.32 -16.42 -6.10
CA TYR A 84 -12.35 -17.38 -5.00
C TYR A 84 -13.41 -17.01 -3.95
N ASN A 85 -14.05 -18.05 -3.40
CA ASN A 85 -14.93 -17.89 -2.24
C ASN A 85 -14.07 -17.76 -0.99
N PHE A 86 -13.66 -16.53 -0.68
CA PHE A 86 -12.94 -16.24 0.56
C PHE A 86 -13.86 -16.48 1.75
N SER A 87 -13.33 -17.19 2.75
CA SER A 87 -13.99 -17.32 4.04
C SER A 87 -14.14 -15.94 4.67
N THR A 88 -15.36 -15.63 5.12
CA THR A 88 -15.69 -14.39 5.82
C THR A 88 -15.86 -14.58 7.33
N ASP A 89 -15.60 -15.80 7.81
CA ASP A 89 -15.79 -16.16 9.22
C ASP A 89 -14.80 -15.42 10.13
N SER A 90 -13.51 -15.38 9.75
CA SER A 90 -12.49 -14.64 10.52
C SER A 90 -12.35 -13.18 10.08
N ASN A 91 -12.57 -12.90 8.80
CA ASN A 91 -12.53 -11.54 8.26
C ASN A 91 -13.70 -11.29 7.30
N PRO A 92 -14.72 -10.53 7.73
CA PRO A 92 -15.86 -10.17 6.87
C PRO A 92 -15.48 -9.39 5.60
N GLN A 93 -14.31 -8.77 5.58
CA GLN A 93 -13.79 -7.98 4.47
C GLN A 93 -12.77 -8.75 3.61
N ALA A 94 -12.59 -10.06 3.85
CA ALA A 94 -11.69 -10.90 3.08
C ALA A 94 -12.09 -10.91 1.60
N GLN A 95 -11.16 -10.51 0.74
CA GLN A 95 -11.37 -10.45 -0.71
C GLN A 95 -10.06 -10.67 -1.45
N GLY A 96 -10.14 -11.01 -2.74
CA GLY A 96 -9.00 -10.94 -3.65
C GLY A 96 -8.65 -9.48 -3.95
N LYS A 97 -7.50 -9.26 -4.59
CA LYS A 97 -6.99 -7.92 -4.91
C LYS A 97 -6.99 -6.93 -3.73
N TRP A 98 -6.86 -7.44 -2.51
CA TRP A 98 -7.05 -6.63 -1.29
C TRP A 98 -6.07 -5.46 -1.19
N VAL A 99 -4.84 -5.61 -1.69
CA VAL A 99 -3.86 -4.52 -1.72
C VAL A 99 -4.26 -3.46 -2.75
N GLU A 100 -4.61 -3.86 -3.97
CA GLU A 100 -5.04 -2.94 -5.02
C GLU A 100 -6.32 -2.19 -4.62
N ASN A 101 -7.33 -2.92 -4.12
CA ASN A 101 -8.59 -2.33 -3.66
C ASN A 101 -8.37 -1.37 -2.49
N ALA A 102 -7.53 -1.73 -1.52
CA ALA A 102 -7.20 -0.84 -0.40
C ALA A 102 -6.57 0.48 -0.87
N VAL A 103 -5.61 0.42 -1.81
CA VAL A 103 -4.92 1.61 -2.31
C VAL A 103 -5.84 2.45 -3.20
N VAL A 104 -6.61 1.82 -4.08
CA VAL A 104 -7.49 2.52 -5.03
C VAL A 104 -8.65 3.21 -4.31
N GLU A 105 -9.33 2.51 -3.39
CA GLU A 105 -10.47 3.08 -2.67
C GLU A 105 -10.05 4.20 -1.70
N ASN A 106 -8.84 4.10 -1.12
CA ASN A 106 -8.34 5.10 -0.17
C ASN A 106 -7.37 6.10 -0.81
N ARG A 107 -7.30 6.16 -2.14
CA ARG A 107 -6.37 7.06 -2.88
C ARG A 107 -6.46 8.52 -2.42
N ALA A 108 -7.65 9.00 -2.09
CA ALA A 108 -7.86 10.35 -1.59
C ALA A 108 -7.17 10.56 -0.22
N GLU A 109 -7.40 9.66 0.74
CA GLU A 109 -6.80 9.69 2.06
C GLU A 109 -5.26 9.58 1.97
N LEU A 110 -4.77 8.63 1.19
CA LEU A 110 -3.34 8.41 0.99
C LEU A 110 -2.68 9.65 0.34
N GLY A 111 -3.34 10.25 -0.66
CA GLY A 111 -2.88 11.49 -1.27
C GLY A 111 -2.83 12.67 -0.30
N ASP A 112 -3.79 12.75 0.62
CA ASP A 112 -3.83 13.80 1.64
C ASP A 112 -2.73 13.65 2.70
N ILE A 113 -2.33 12.43 3.04
CA ILE A 113 -1.16 12.18 3.89
C ILE A 113 0.09 12.78 3.26
N ILE A 114 0.31 12.51 1.96
CA ILE A 114 1.47 13.02 1.22
C ILE A 114 1.42 14.56 1.15
N ARG A 115 0.27 15.13 0.80
CA ARG A 115 0.09 16.60 0.73
C ARG A 115 0.31 17.29 2.06
N LYS A 116 -0.20 16.72 3.16
CA LYS A 116 -0.01 17.27 4.51
C LYS A 116 1.46 17.28 4.91
N ARG A 117 2.24 16.27 4.50
CA ARG A 117 3.68 16.22 4.78
C ARG A 117 4.44 17.29 4.02
N VAL A 118 4.20 17.41 2.71
CA VAL A 118 4.86 18.40 1.83
C VAL A 118 4.51 19.84 2.21
N ARG A 119 3.26 20.12 2.65
CA ARG A 119 2.85 21.47 3.06
C ARG A 119 3.47 21.94 4.38
N ARG A 120 4.01 21.01 5.18
CA ARG A 120 4.57 21.30 6.51
C ARG A 120 6.07 21.66 6.46
N GLY A 121 6.78 21.28 5.39
CA GLY A 121 8.18 21.65 5.14
C GLY A 121 8.29 23.01 4.46
#